data_AF-A0A0B2XGP8-F1
#
_entry.id   AF-A0A0B2XGP8-F1
#
_cell.length_a   1.000
_cell.length_b   1.000
_cell.length_c   1.000
_cell.angle_alpha   90.00
_cell.angle_beta   90.00
_cell.angle_gamma   90.00
#
_symmetry.space_group_name_H-M   'P 1'
#
loop_
_entity.id
_entity.type
_entity.pdbx_description
1 polymer ?
#
loop_
_entity_poly.entity_id
_entity_poly.type
_entity_poly.pdbx_seq_one_letter_code
_entity_poly.pdbx_strand_id
1 'polypeptide(L)'
;MSKSSSLTRTSPGGHPDLGSDREPKPDPSVQHQLEERTELQAILSDFRRDLGTNHITDRKIRAVDLMVLLASRREVRSPAQSSSTSTLLHGSNTRGGSPDIKPVMPNVNVKEIPLVLGNTQCIYCVGQEQLPYNRRMRPFKRVSHMMDHVEKVLLRHEHQEGTFVCRHPQCEHLGDFLISLDAFKDRVHRVHGVKLRASKPQETL
;
A
#
# COMPACT_ATOMS: atom_id res chain seq x y z
N MET A 1 9.56 83.32 32.05
CA MET A 1 8.16 83.41 31.59
C MET A 1 7.72 81.96 31.39
N SER A 2 7.21 81.26 32.42
CA SER A 2 5.79 81.23 32.85
C SER A 2 4.90 80.72 31.71
N LYS A 3 4.14 79.62 31.77
CA LYS A 3 3.48 78.93 32.88
C LYS A 3 3.20 77.46 32.52
N SER A 4 3.12 76.64 33.56
CA SER A 4 2.48 75.33 33.65
C SER A 4 0.99 75.36 33.27
N SER A 5 0.46 74.23 32.77
CA SER A 5 -0.92 73.79 33.01
C SER A 5 -1.04 72.27 32.80
N SER A 6 -1.20 71.55 33.91
CA SER A 6 -1.72 70.18 33.95
C SER A 6 -3.24 70.22 33.92
N LEU A 7 -3.89 69.27 33.25
CA LEU A 7 -5.23 68.81 33.58
C LEU A 7 -5.37 67.33 33.20
N THR A 8 -5.58 66.54 34.23
CA THR A 8 -6.00 65.14 34.25
C THR A 8 -7.39 64.98 33.61
N ARG A 9 -7.70 63.81 33.02
CA ARG A 9 -8.52 62.73 33.66
C ARG A 9 -9.21 61.82 32.61
N THR A 10 -9.29 60.53 32.97
CA THR A 10 -10.33 59.53 32.63
C THR A 10 -10.30 58.81 31.26
N SER A 11 -9.86 57.54 31.27
CA SER A 11 -10.43 56.45 30.44
C SER A 11 -11.87 56.16 30.92
N PRO A 12 -12.80 55.63 30.10
CA PRO A 12 -12.77 54.22 29.68
C PRO A 12 -13.37 53.94 28.29
N GLY A 13 -13.01 52.80 27.70
CA GLY A 13 -13.71 52.30 26.51
C GLY A 13 -12.89 51.26 25.77
N GLY A 14 -12.99 50.01 26.23
CA GLY A 14 -12.36 48.88 25.57
C GLY A 14 -12.96 48.60 24.20
N HIS A 15 -12.10 48.18 23.29
CA HIS A 15 -12.46 47.24 22.24
C HIS A 15 -11.28 46.27 22.12
N PRO A 16 -11.45 44.99 22.47
CA PRO A 16 -10.41 44.00 22.24
C PRO A 16 -10.29 43.79 20.73
N ASP A 17 -9.16 44.23 20.16
CA ASP A 17 -8.73 43.83 18.84
C ASP A 17 -8.52 42.32 18.87
N LEU A 18 -9.30 41.64 18.03
CA LEU A 18 -9.42 40.20 17.95
C LEU A 18 -8.07 39.62 17.52
N GLY A 19 -7.30 39.16 18.50
CA GLY A 19 -6.19 38.24 18.30
C GLY A 19 -6.71 37.04 17.52
N SER A 20 -6.39 37.00 16.22
CA SER A 20 -6.60 35.82 15.39
C SER A 20 -5.61 34.75 15.86
N ASP A 21 -6.04 33.97 16.85
CA ASP A 21 -5.45 32.67 17.15
C ASP A 21 -5.59 31.80 15.89
N ARG A 22 -4.54 31.83 15.06
CA ARG A 22 -4.36 30.83 14.01
C ARG A 22 -4.00 29.53 14.72
N GLU A 23 -5.03 28.77 15.08
CA GLU A 23 -4.91 27.34 15.37
C GLU A 23 -3.96 26.71 14.32
N PRO A 24 -2.90 25.99 14.74
CA PRO A 24 -2.01 25.32 13.81
C PRO A 24 -2.85 24.31 13.04
N LYS A 25 -3.09 24.60 11.76
CA LYS A 25 -3.75 23.66 10.86
C LYS A 25 -2.99 22.35 10.92
N PRO A 26 -3.65 21.21 11.21
CA PRO A 26 -2.97 19.92 11.18
C PRO A 26 -2.35 19.73 9.81
N ASP A 27 -1.09 19.33 9.78
CA ASP A 27 -0.39 19.03 8.53
C ASP A 27 -1.25 18.05 7.72
N PRO A 28 -1.37 18.25 6.40
CA PRO A 28 -2.13 17.34 5.55
C PRO A 28 -1.49 15.95 5.63
N SER A 29 -2.10 15.06 6.43
CA SER A 29 -1.69 13.66 6.51
C SER A 29 -2.07 12.96 5.22
N VAL A 30 -1.16 12.96 4.25
CA VAL A 30 -1.32 12.22 2.99
C VAL A 30 -1.13 10.73 3.31
N GLN A 31 -2.24 9.99 3.36
CA GLN A 31 -2.19 8.54 3.49
C GLN A 31 -1.95 7.90 2.12
N HIS A 32 -0.86 7.15 1.98
CA HIS A 32 -0.56 6.40 0.76
C HIS A 32 -1.15 4.99 0.81
N GLN A 33 -1.49 4.44 -0.36
CA GLN A 33 -2.01 3.08 -0.46
C GLN A 33 -0.93 2.00 -0.34
N LEU A 34 0.33 2.35 -0.64
CA LEU A 34 1.49 1.47 -0.49
C LEU A 34 2.25 1.85 0.78
N GLU A 35 2.61 0.83 1.57
CA GLU A 35 3.38 1.00 2.80
C GLU A 35 4.77 1.56 2.48
N GLU A 36 5.39 1.07 1.39
CA GLU A 36 6.72 1.51 0.95
C GLU A 36 6.76 3.02 0.65
N ARG A 37 5.64 3.60 0.21
CA ARG A 37 5.53 5.05 -0.08
C ARG A 37 5.43 5.88 1.20
N THR A 38 4.76 5.34 2.21
CA THR A 38 4.66 5.96 3.53
C THR A 38 6.02 5.99 4.20
N GLU A 39 6.75 4.87 4.14
CA GLU A 39 8.12 4.77 4.66
C GLU A 39 9.09 5.68 3.92
N LEU A 40 9.03 5.72 2.58
CA LEU A 40 9.90 6.61 1.81
C LEU A 40 9.61 8.08 2.11
N GLN A 41 8.34 8.48 2.27
CA GLN A 41 8.00 9.85 2.65
C GLN A 41 8.61 10.21 4.01
N ALA A 42 8.55 9.32 5.01
CA ALA A 42 9.13 9.56 6.32
C ALA A 42 10.64 9.81 6.23
N ILE A 43 11.35 9.08 5.36
CA ILE A 43 12.78 9.29 5.14
C ILE A 43 13.07 10.61 4.41
N LEU A 44 12.31 10.91 3.35
CA LEU A 44 12.55 12.12 2.53
C LEU A 44 12.13 13.41 3.22
N SER A 45 11.18 13.33 4.16
CA SER A 45 10.69 14.45 4.95
C SER A 45 11.48 14.65 6.26
N ASP A 46 12.39 13.73 6.58
CA ASP A 46 13.30 13.85 7.72
C ASP A 46 14.51 14.71 7.35
N PHE A 47 14.43 16.00 7.69
CA PHE A 47 15.47 17.00 7.41
C PHE A 47 16.59 17.05 8.45
N ARG A 48 16.66 16.09 9.39
CA ARG A 48 17.74 16.03 10.37
C ARG A 48 19.11 15.90 9.70
N ARG A 49 19.99 16.84 10.01
CA ARG A 49 21.38 16.93 9.51
C ARG A 49 22.43 16.57 10.56
N ASP A 50 22.00 16.40 11.81
CA ASP A 50 22.82 16.12 12.99
C ASP A 50 23.22 14.64 13.12
N LEU A 51 23.44 13.95 12.01
CA LEU A 51 23.64 12.51 12.00
C LEU A 51 25.09 12.16 11.68
N GLY A 52 25.58 11.12 12.36
CA GLY A 52 26.86 10.52 12.01
C GLY A 52 26.86 9.97 10.58
N THR A 53 28.04 9.89 9.99
CA THR A 53 28.26 9.39 8.62
C THR A 53 27.59 8.05 8.35
N ASN A 54 27.70 7.10 9.28
CA ASN A 54 27.06 5.78 9.17
C ASN A 54 25.54 5.87 9.06
N HIS A 55 24.89 6.69 9.90
CA HIS A 55 23.45 6.88 9.86
C HIS A 55 22.97 7.60 8.60
N ILE A 56 23.77 8.52 8.06
CA ILE A 56 23.49 9.16 6.76
C ILE A 56 23.55 8.11 5.65
N THR A 57 24.57 7.27 5.65
CA THR A 57 24.73 6.19 4.67
C THR A 57 23.57 5.20 4.75
N ASP A 58 23.24 4.71 5.94
CA ASP A 58 22.11 3.79 6.15
C ASP A 58 20.78 4.40 5.69
N ARG A 59 20.55 5.68 6.00
CA ARG A 59 19.35 6.39 5.53
C ARG A 59 19.29 6.43 4.00
N LYS A 60 20.40 6.70 3.33
CA LYS A 60 20.47 6.71 1.86
C LYS A 60 20.22 5.33 1.26
N ILE A 61 20.84 4.29 1.83
CA ILE A 61 20.64 2.91 1.39
C ILE A 61 19.15 2.55 1.49
N ARG A 62 18.54 2.75 2.68
CA ARG A 62 17.10 2.49 2.86
C ARG A 62 16.21 3.29 1.89
N ALA A 63 16.54 4.55 1.63
CA ALA A 63 15.78 5.35 0.66
C ALA A 63 15.87 4.77 -0.76
N VAL A 64 17.07 4.33 -1.19
CA VAL A 64 17.26 3.70 -2.50
C VAL A 64 16.51 2.37 -2.58
N ASP A 65 16.62 1.52 -1.56
CA ASP A 65 15.92 0.23 -1.54
C ASP A 65 14.40 0.42 -1.63
N LEU A 66 13.85 1.38 -0.88
CA LEU A 66 12.42 1.73 -0.96
C LEU A 66 12.03 2.32 -2.31
N MET A 67 12.88 3.15 -2.93
CA MET A 67 12.63 3.67 -4.28
C MET A 67 12.61 2.55 -5.33
N VAL A 68 13.53 1.59 -5.24
CA VAL A 68 13.57 0.41 -6.13
C VAL A 68 12.33 -0.46 -5.93
N LEU A 69 11.98 -0.75 -4.67
CA LEU A 69 10.75 -1.47 -4.34
C LEU A 69 9.53 -0.75 -4.91
N LEU A 70 9.40 0.56 -4.70
CA LEU A 70 8.28 1.33 -5.25
C LEU A 70 8.22 1.32 -6.76
N ALA A 71 9.36 1.42 -7.45
CA ALA A 71 9.42 1.34 -8.90
C ALA A 71 8.95 -0.03 -9.44
N SER A 72 9.13 -1.09 -8.66
CA SER A 72 8.63 -2.43 -8.99
C SER A 72 7.14 -2.65 -8.68
N ARG A 73 6.49 -1.72 -7.97
CA ARG A 73 5.08 -1.84 -7.55
C ARG A 73 4.18 -0.93 -8.37
N ARG A 74 2.93 -1.34 -8.57
CA ARG A 74 1.91 -0.53 -9.25
C ARG A 74 0.85 -0.06 -8.28
N GLU A 75 0.76 1.27 -8.13
CA GLU A 75 -0.36 1.90 -7.43
C GLU A 75 -1.61 1.87 -8.32
N VAL A 76 -2.55 0.99 -8.01
CA VAL A 76 -3.88 1.02 -8.62
C VAL A 76 -4.80 1.81 -7.69
N ARG A 77 -5.26 2.99 -8.15
CA ARG A 77 -6.31 3.75 -7.44
C ARG A 77 -7.53 2.86 -7.22
N SER A 78 -7.90 2.66 -5.97
CA SER A 78 -9.19 2.06 -5.62
C SER A 78 -10.32 2.95 -6.13
N PRO A 79 -11.35 2.43 -6.81
CA PRO A 79 -12.58 3.19 -7.04
C PRO A 79 -13.22 3.52 -5.68
N ALA A 80 -13.19 4.81 -5.33
CA ALA A 80 -13.84 5.45 -4.19
C ALA A 80 -13.47 4.94 -2.78
N GLN A 81 -12.51 5.63 -2.14
CA GLN A 81 -12.75 6.10 -0.78
C GLN A 81 -13.11 7.57 -0.90
N SER A 82 -14.39 7.84 -1.17
CA SER A 82 -14.95 9.15 -0.87
C SER A 82 -14.83 9.35 0.63
N SER A 83 -14.10 10.39 1.02
CA SER A 83 -13.93 10.83 2.39
C SER A 83 -15.30 11.13 3.01
N SER A 84 -15.87 10.12 3.66
CA SER A 84 -17.05 10.29 4.50
C SER A 84 -16.54 10.40 5.93
N THR A 85 -16.52 11.64 6.39
CA THR A 85 -16.32 12.08 7.76
C THR A 85 -17.13 11.19 8.72
N SER A 86 -16.45 10.54 9.66
CA SER A 86 -17.08 10.05 10.89
C SER A 86 -16.12 10.22 12.04
N THR A 87 -16.28 11.38 12.67
CA THR A 87 -15.98 11.66 14.07
C THR A 87 -16.47 10.50 14.92
N LEU A 88 -15.59 9.86 15.69
CA LEU A 88 -15.94 9.32 17.01
C LEU A 88 -14.66 9.10 17.84
N LEU A 89 -14.79 9.49 19.09
CA LEU A 89 -13.76 9.76 20.10
C LEU A 89 -13.45 8.52 20.94
N HIS A 90 -12.17 8.23 21.18
CA HIS A 90 -11.58 7.65 22.41
C HIS A 90 -10.09 7.39 22.08
N GLY A 91 -9.06 7.94 22.73
CA GLY A 91 -8.91 8.27 24.14
C GLY A 91 -8.02 7.20 24.80
N SER A 92 -6.69 7.40 24.83
CA SER A 92 -5.86 6.96 25.97
C SER A 92 -4.41 7.47 25.87
N ASN A 93 -3.97 8.10 26.95
CA ASN A 93 -2.61 8.58 27.18
C ASN A 93 -1.70 7.43 27.63
N THR A 94 -0.47 7.36 27.13
CA THR A 94 0.64 6.81 27.93
C THR A 94 1.97 7.50 27.64
N ARG A 95 2.66 7.73 28.75
CA ARG A 95 3.84 8.55 29.02
C ARG A 95 5.12 7.96 28.42
N GLY A 96 6.10 8.83 28.21
CA GLY A 96 7.40 8.50 27.63
C GLY A 96 8.26 7.51 28.42
N GLY A 97 9.14 6.87 27.66
CA GLY A 97 10.28 6.08 28.10
C GLY A 97 11.07 5.69 26.86
N SER A 98 12.28 6.24 26.72
CA SER A 98 13.23 5.89 25.67
C SER A 98 13.68 4.43 25.82
N PRO A 99 13.73 3.63 24.73
CA PRO A 99 14.59 2.47 24.70
C PRO A 99 15.61 2.55 23.55
N ASP A 100 16.84 2.31 23.95
CA ASP A 100 18.02 1.93 23.16
C ASP A 100 17.67 1.10 21.91
N ILE A 101 17.86 1.68 20.72
CA ILE A 101 17.64 1.00 19.44
C ILE A 101 18.94 0.27 19.07
N LYS A 102 19.01 -1.02 19.40
CA LYS A 102 19.83 -1.96 18.65
C LYS A 102 19.32 -2.02 17.21
N PRO A 103 20.19 -2.07 16.18
CA PRO A 103 19.76 -2.12 14.80
C PRO A 103 19.13 -3.49 14.52
N VAL A 104 17.82 -3.58 14.73
CA VAL A 104 16.99 -4.62 14.13
C VAL A 104 16.83 -4.19 12.68
N MET A 105 17.52 -4.89 11.79
CA MET A 105 17.17 -4.85 10.36
C MET A 105 15.66 -5.08 10.26
N PRO A 106 14.90 -4.29 9.48
CA PRO A 106 13.52 -4.62 9.22
C PRO A 106 13.54 -5.94 8.45
N ASN A 107 13.38 -7.05 9.17
CA ASN A 107 12.85 -8.27 8.61
C ASN A 107 11.42 -7.90 8.24
N VAL A 108 11.27 -7.33 7.04
CA VAL A 108 9.97 -7.17 6.39
C VAL A 108 9.45 -8.59 6.30
N ASN A 109 8.55 -8.95 7.22
CA ASN A 109 7.82 -10.20 7.18
C ASN A 109 6.95 -10.15 5.93
N VAL A 110 7.55 -10.51 4.79
CA VAL A 110 6.81 -10.74 3.56
C VAL A 110 5.97 -11.96 3.85
N LYS A 111 4.70 -11.73 4.22
CA LYS A 111 3.75 -12.83 4.41
C LYS A 111 3.79 -13.69 3.16
N GLU A 112 4.24 -14.92 3.31
CA GLU A 112 4.32 -15.86 2.21
C GLU A 112 2.91 -16.16 1.70
N ILE A 113 2.80 -16.27 0.39
CA ILE A 113 1.56 -16.67 -0.25
C ILE A 113 1.43 -18.19 -0.09
N PRO A 114 0.33 -18.69 0.51
CA PRO A 114 0.10 -20.12 0.66
C PRO A 114 0.00 -20.81 -0.69
N LEU A 115 0.59 -22.01 -0.79
CA LEU A 115 0.55 -22.82 -2.01
C LEU A 115 -0.88 -23.16 -2.45
N VAL A 116 -1.72 -23.50 -1.47
CA VAL A 116 -3.13 -23.82 -1.66
C VAL A 116 -3.94 -22.55 -1.46
N LEU A 117 -4.69 -22.17 -2.48
CA LEU A 117 -5.49 -20.96 -2.52
C LEU A 117 -6.96 -21.27 -2.23
N GLY A 118 -7.69 -20.27 -1.74
CA GLY A 118 -9.15 -20.32 -1.64
C GLY A 118 -9.81 -20.36 -3.02
N ASN A 119 -10.98 -20.99 -3.10
CA ASN A 119 -11.78 -21.09 -4.34
C ASN A 119 -12.21 -19.75 -4.96
N THR A 120 -12.11 -18.65 -4.22
CA THR A 120 -12.38 -17.28 -4.69
C THR A 120 -11.11 -16.45 -4.86
N GLN A 121 -9.92 -17.04 -4.81
CA GLN A 121 -8.67 -16.35 -5.09
C GLN A 121 -8.23 -16.63 -6.53
N CYS A 122 -7.66 -15.62 -7.18
CA CYS A 122 -7.22 -15.71 -8.57
C CYS A 122 -5.72 -16.00 -8.63
N ILE A 123 -5.33 -17.09 -9.31
CA ILE A 123 -3.93 -17.49 -9.49
C ILE A 123 -3.07 -16.40 -10.15
N TYR A 124 -3.64 -15.61 -11.06
CA TYR A 124 -2.95 -14.50 -11.73
C TYR A 124 -2.76 -13.29 -10.81
N CYS A 125 -3.75 -12.94 -9.98
CA CYS A 125 -3.61 -11.84 -9.02
C CYS A 125 -2.59 -12.19 -7.94
N VAL A 126 -2.62 -13.44 -7.48
CA VAL A 126 -1.66 -13.97 -6.53
C VAL A 126 -0.24 -13.90 -7.09
N GLY A 127 -0.05 -14.13 -8.38
CA GLY A 127 1.24 -14.02 -9.06
C GLY A 127 1.70 -12.62 -9.44
N GLN A 128 0.89 -11.59 -9.23
CA GLN A 128 1.23 -10.22 -9.61
C GLN A 128 2.09 -9.57 -8.52
N GLU A 129 3.40 -9.71 -8.63
CA GLU A 129 4.35 -9.15 -7.67
C GLU A 129 4.29 -7.63 -7.58
N GLN A 130 3.88 -6.96 -8.65
CA GLN A 130 3.70 -5.51 -8.64
C GLN A 130 2.55 -5.05 -7.73
N LEU A 131 1.64 -5.95 -7.34
CA LEU A 131 0.54 -5.64 -6.42
C LEU A 131 0.96 -5.87 -4.97
N PRO A 132 0.48 -5.05 -4.02
CA PRO A 132 0.71 -5.29 -2.60
C PRO A 132 0.01 -6.59 -2.14
N TYR A 133 0.51 -7.21 -1.07
CA TYR A 133 0.06 -8.53 -0.58
C TYR A 133 -1.47 -8.61 -0.40
N ASN A 134 -2.08 -7.60 0.21
CA ASN A 134 -3.52 -7.52 0.43
C ASN A 134 -4.34 -7.55 -0.87
N ARG A 135 -3.78 -7.08 -1.99
CA ARG A 135 -4.42 -7.12 -3.32
C ARG A 135 -4.21 -8.45 -4.01
N ARG A 136 -3.02 -9.03 -3.87
CA ARG A 136 -2.68 -10.37 -4.39
C ARG A 136 -3.60 -11.43 -3.77
N MET A 137 -3.83 -11.34 -2.46
CA MET A 137 -4.60 -12.32 -1.68
C MET A 137 -6.09 -12.01 -1.55
N ARG A 138 -6.56 -10.89 -2.11
CA ARG A 138 -7.96 -10.46 -1.98
C ARG A 138 -8.90 -11.51 -2.58
N PRO A 139 -9.84 -12.07 -1.80
CA PRO A 139 -10.86 -12.95 -2.35
C PRO A 139 -11.90 -12.15 -3.14
N PHE A 140 -12.40 -12.74 -4.23
CA PHE A 140 -13.59 -12.26 -4.92
C PHE A 140 -14.84 -12.58 -4.08
N LYS A 141 -15.88 -11.75 -4.20
CA LYS A 141 -17.15 -12.00 -3.49
C LYS A 141 -17.84 -13.30 -3.91
N ARG A 142 -17.59 -13.76 -5.14
CA ARG A 142 -18.22 -14.93 -5.76
C ARG A 142 -17.21 -15.65 -6.64
N VAL A 143 -17.30 -16.98 -6.68
CA VAL A 143 -16.49 -17.81 -7.59
C VAL A 143 -16.71 -17.43 -9.05
N SER A 144 -17.96 -17.13 -9.45
CA SER A 144 -18.27 -16.71 -10.81
C SER A 144 -17.48 -15.46 -11.23
N HIS A 145 -17.42 -14.43 -10.39
CA HIS A 145 -16.67 -13.21 -10.67
C HIS A 145 -15.16 -13.45 -10.73
N MET A 146 -14.64 -14.38 -9.90
CA MET A 146 -13.24 -14.81 -9.98
C MET A 146 -12.98 -15.48 -11.34
N MET A 147 -13.86 -16.38 -11.77
CA MET A 147 -13.74 -17.08 -13.04
C MET A 147 -13.80 -16.13 -14.24
N ASP A 148 -14.74 -15.19 -14.25
CA ASP A 148 -14.86 -14.19 -15.32
C ASP A 148 -13.60 -13.30 -15.38
N HIS A 149 -13.01 -12.99 -14.22
CA HIS A 149 -11.74 -12.29 -14.15
C HIS A 149 -10.58 -13.14 -14.71
N VAL A 150 -10.48 -14.42 -14.34
CA VAL A 150 -9.46 -15.34 -14.84
C VAL A 150 -9.55 -15.49 -16.36
N GLU A 151 -10.74 -15.69 -16.92
CA GLU A 151 -10.96 -15.78 -18.37
C GLU A 151 -10.55 -14.49 -19.08
N LYS A 152 -10.94 -13.32 -18.56
CA LYS A 152 -10.51 -12.03 -19.11
C LYS A 152 -9.01 -11.83 -19.07
N VAL A 153 -8.34 -12.32 -18.02
CA VAL A 153 -6.88 -12.26 -17.89
C VAL A 153 -6.23 -13.25 -18.85
N LEU A 154 -6.72 -14.50 -18.94
CA LEU A 154 -6.28 -15.50 -19.90
C LEU A 154 -6.35 -14.96 -21.32
N LEU A 155 -7.50 -14.44 -21.75
CA LEU A 155 -7.69 -13.84 -23.08
C LEU A 155 -6.69 -12.72 -23.41
N ARG A 156 -6.17 -12.01 -22.40
CA ARG A 156 -5.15 -10.96 -22.60
C ARG A 156 -3.73 -11.51 -22.75
N HIS A 157 -3.43 -12.68 -22.18
CA HIS A 157 -2.09 -13.27 -22.18
C HIS A 157 -1.94 -14.39 -23.23
N GLU A 158 -3.02 -15.12 -23.53
CA GLU A 158 -3.06 -16.28 -24.41
C GLU A 158 -2.94 -15.90 -25.90
N HIS A 159 -3.35 -14.67 -26.27
CA HIS A 159 -3.20 -14.15 -27.64
C HIS A 159 -1.72 -13.93 -28.04
N GLN A 160 -0.78 -14.01 -27.10
CA GLN A 160 0.62 -13.67 -27.39
C GLN A 160 1.53 -14.87 -27.66
N GLU A 161 1.40 -16.01 -26.95
CA GLU A 161 2.48 -17.03 -27.00
C GLU A 161 2.06 -18.50 -26.99
N GLY A 162 0.76 -18.84 -26.96
CA GLY A 162 0.30 -20.24 -27.04
C GLY A 162 0.81 -21.18 -25.92
N THR A 163 1.46 -20.63 -24.90
CA THR A 163 2.00 -21.34 -23.74
C THR A 163 1.40 -20.79 -22.45
N PHE A 164 1.11 -21.66 -21.50
CA PHE A 164 0.51 -21.29 -20.22
C PHE A 164 1.53 -21.41 -19.11
N VAL A 165 1.70 -20.34 -18.33
CA VAL A 165 2.63 -20.32 -17.20
C VAL A 165 1.86 -20.19 -15.90
N CYS A 166 2.17 -21.06 -14.94
CA CYS A 166 1.68 -20.92 -13.58
C CYS A 166 2.37 -19.72 -12.91
N ARG A 167 1.60 -18.69 -12.55
CA ARG A 167 2.15 -17.47 -11.94
C ARG A 167 2.23 -17.50 -10.41
N HIS A 168 2.03 -18.65 -9.77
CA HIS A 168 2.19 -18.72 -8.32
C HIS A 168 3.67 -18.46 -7.95
N PRO A 169 3.99 -17.66 -6.91
CA PRO A 169 5.40 -17.38 -6.55
C PRO A 169 6.20 -18.65 -6.27
N GLN A 170 5.58 -19.63 -5.60
CA GLN A 170 6.22 -20.91 -5.32
C GLN A 170 6.34 -21.84 -6.55
N CYS A 171 5.70 -21.49 -7.68
CA CYS A 171 5.83 -22.22 -8.94
C CYS A 171 6.81 -21.54 -9.91
N GLU A 172 7.31 -20.34 -9.60
CA GLU A 172 8.20 -19.58 -10.49
C GLU A 172 9.48 -20.36 -10.81
N HIS A 173 10.07 -21.02 -9.81
CA HIS A 173 11.27 -21.84 -9.98
C HIS A 173 11.05 -23.11 -10.80
N LEU A 174 9.80 -23.56 -10.95
CA LEU A 174 9.52 -24.79 -11.72
C LEU A 174 9.59 -24.54 -13.22
N GLY A 175 9.43 -23.30 -13.70
CA GLY A 175 9.61 -22.96 -15.12
C GLY A 175 8.74 -23.77 -16.09
N ASP A 176 7.71 -24.46 -15.60
CA ASP A 176 6.90 -25.38 -16.40
C ASP A 176 5.99 -24.58 -17.33
N PHE A 177 6.42 -24.44 -18.59
CA PHE A 177 5.54 -24.02 -19.67
C PHE A 177 4.54 -25.15 -19.92
N LEU A 178 3.28 -24.91 -19.58
CA LEU A 178 2.20 -25.85 -19.80
C LEU A 178 1.73 -25.68 -21.25
N ILE A 179 1.78 -26.78 -21.99
CA ILE A 179 1.55 -26.83 -23.44
C ILE A 179 0.08 -26.59 -23.79
N SER A 180 -0.85 -26.84 -22.84
CA SER A 180 -2.29 -26.67 -23.06
C SER A 180 -2.99 -25.97 -21.89
N LEU A 181 -4.13 -25.36 -22.21
CA LEU A 181 -5.01 -24.72 -21.22
C LEU A 181 -5.52 -25.73 -20.19
N ASP A 182 -5.77 -26.97 -20.61
CA ASP A 182 -6.23 -28.03 -19.72
C ASP A 182 -5.12 -28.46 -18.75
N ALA A 183 -3.87 -28.59 -19.22
CA ALA A 183 -2.72 -28.85 -18.34
C ALA A 183 -2.53 -27.72 -17.32
N PHE A 184 -2.78 -26.47 -17.72
CA PHE A 184 -2.84 -25.33 -16.81
C PHE A 184 -3.96 -25.46 -15.77
N LYS A 185 -5.18 -25.77 -16.19
CA LYS A 185 -6.31 -25.97 -15.27
C LYS A 185 -6.06 -27.10 -14.28
N ASP A 186 -5.46 -28.20 -14.73
CA ASP A 186 -5.11 -29.34 -13.90
C ASP A 186 -4.01 -28.99 -12.89
N ARG A 187 -2.96 -28.27 -13.30
CA ARG A 187 -1.94 -27.73 -12.38
C ARG A 187 -2.60 -26.86 -11.30
N VAL A 188 -3.45 -25.92 -11.71
CA VAL A 188 -4.14 -25.01 -10.79
C VAL A 188 -5.06 -25.75 -9.83
N HIS A 189 -5.75 -26.78 -10.30
CA HIS A 189 -6.60 -27.59 -9.44
C HIS A 189 -5.80 -28.47 -8.47
N ARG A 190 -4.80 -29.21 -8.95
CA ARG A 190 -4.05 -30.20 -8.16
C ARG A 190 -3.08 -29.56 -7.17
N VAL A 191 -2.39 -28.49 -7.59
CA VAL A 191 -1.35 -27.85 -6.77
C VAL A 191 -1.94 -26.73 -5.92
N HIS A 192 -2.87 -25.95 -6.48
CA HIS A 192 -3.39 -24.76 -5.81
C HIS A 192 -4.82 -24.92 -5.28
N GLY A 193 -5.49 -26.05 -5.53
CA GLY A 193 -6.85 -26.32 -5.03
C GLY A 193 -7.97 -25.52 -5.71
N VAL A 194 -7.64 -24.68 -6.70
CA VAL A 194 -8.61 -23.81 -7.38
C VAL A 194 -9.18 -24.52 -8.60
N LYS A 195 -10.48 -24.80 -8.60
CA LYS A 195 -11.16 -25.42 -9.74
C LYS A 195 -11.59 -24.36 -10.75
N LEU A 196 -10.91 -24.31 -11.90
CA LEU A 196 -11.28 -23.45 -13.03
C LEU A 196 -12.41 -24.08 -13.87
N ARG A 197 -13.18 -23.26 -14.59
CA ARG A 197 -14.25 -23.74 -15.49
C ARG A 197 -13.67 -24.56 -16.64
N ALA A 198 -14.41 -25.59 -17.05
CA ALA A 198 -14.08 -26.42 -18.19
C ALA A 198 -14.03 -25.58 -19.48
N SER A 199 -13.14 -25.98 -20.39
CA SER A 199 -13.06 -25.44 -21.75
C SER A 199 -14.38 -25.75 -22.47
N LYS A 200 -14.91 -24.82 -23.27
CA LYS A 200 -16.00 -25.18 -24.18
C LYS A 200 -15.43 -26.14 -25.22
N PRO A 201 -16.09 -27.27 -25.54
CA PRO A 201 -15.64 -28.12 -26.63
C PRO A 201 -15.58 -27.27 -27.91
N GLN A 202 -14.43 -27.31 -28.59
CA GLN A 202 -14.30 -26.79 -29.94
C GLN A 202 -15.11 -27.74 -30.83
N GLU A 203 -16.29 -27.31 -31.28
CA GLU A 203 -17.03 -28.03 -32.32
C GLU A 203 -16.21 -27.95 -33.61
N THR A 204 -15.47 -29.01 -33.90
CA THR A 204 -14.81 -29.23 -35.19
C THR A 204 -15.90 -29.46 -36.24
N LEU A 205 -16.00 -28.54 -37.17
CA LEU A 205 -16.92 -28.58 -38.32
C LEU A 205 -16.25 -29.30 -39.50
#